data_AF-A0A7G3ASV5-F1
#
_entry.id   AF-A0A7G3ASV5-F1
#
_cell.length_a   1.000
_cell.length_b   1.000
_cell.length_c   1.000
_cell.angle_alpha   90.00
_cell.angle_beta   90.00
_cell.angle_gamma   90.00
#
_symmetry.space_group_name_H-M   'P 1'
#
loop_
_entity.id
_entity.type
_entity.pdbx_description
1 polymer ?
#
loop_
_entity_poly.entity_id
_entity_poly.type
_entity_poly.pdbx_seq_one_letter_code
_entity_poly.pdbx_strand_id
1 'polypeptide(L)'
;MLLLLLLSLFLIVGVNGSVLDNRVDDLWSDECSLPPGLRKEILSYQPVVEKIIRKVVGGDFKGETWRSLGKFVDKFGPRMAGSQSLEDAIDYMVGELANAGLHAYTEEANVTNWKRGYESATMLSPRKADLPILGLGSSVGTMRGGIMGEVVAVESFDELDALPDEAVKGKIVVYAPPWVSYGKTVQYRSHGATWAAKKGASAALVRSVTPFSLSTLHTGYQDYEDGVRKIPVASVTVEDAMRILRMYRRNETIRIHLEMNDVDKGVAKSRNTIGELQGRKENSSVVVVSGHLDSWDVGVGAMDDGGGAFIAWHAVKFLKALGLQPRRTIRAILWTGEEQGYWGARSYQANHSQTEKDEFNFFIESDIGTFTPTGMDFSGTKEAECIFREILQLLAPLNATQFASPVDGGPDISVWTDRGFPGASLLNKNEKYFWFHHSNADTMLVEDPDALDKCTAIFAAMSYVIADLSIEIPKNIKF
;
A
#
# COMPACT_ATOMS: atom_id res chain seq x y z
N MET A 1 -59.58 29.68 35.26
CA MET A 1 -59.41 29.44 33.80
C MET A 1 -57.94 29.09 33.60
N LEU A 2 -57.56 27.86 33.95
CA LEU A 2 -57.36 26.71 33.07
C LEU A 2 -55.97 26.75 32.38
N LEU A 3 -55.03 26.08 33.05
CA LEU A 3 -53.99 25.17 32.55
C LEU A 3 -53.73 25.16 31.04
N LEU A 4 -52.46 25.34 30.66
CA LEU A 4 -51.82 24.58 29.56
C LEU A 4 -50.30 24.63 29.72
N LEU A 5 -49.78 23.63 30.43
CA LEU A 5 -48.37 23.23 30.38
C LEU A 5 -48.11 22.58 29.01
N LEU A 6 -47.30 23.24 28.18
CA LEU A 6 -46.69 22.62 27.01
C LEU A 6 -45.36 21.99 27.44
N LEU A 7 -45.39 20.69 27.70
CA LEU A 7 -44.18 19.86 27.75
C LEU A 7 -43.63 19.75 26.32
N SER A 8 -42.56 20.48 26.02
CA SER A 8 -41.72 20.22 24.85
C SER A 8 -40.89 18.96 25.11
N LEU A 9 -41.31 17.85 24.52
CA LEU A 9 -40.53 16.62 24.44
C LEU A 9 -39.28 16.91 23.59
N PHE A 10 -38.12 17.13 24.23
CA PHE A 10 -36.83 17.06 23.54
C PHE A 10 -36.55 15.59 23.21
N LEU A 11 -36.90 15.17 21.99
CA LEU A 11 -36.29 14.00 21.39
C LEU A 11 -34.82 14.34 21.15
N ILE A 12 -33.96 13.88 22.05
CA ILE A 12 -32.54 13.72 21.76
C ILE A 12 -32.47 12.59 20.72
N VAL A 13 -32.48 12.96 19.45
CA VAL A 13 -31.99 12.06 18.40
C VAL A 13 -30.49 11.99 18.60
N GLY A 14 -30.06 11.01 19.37
CA GLY A 14 -28.66 10.61 19.40
C GLY A 14 -28.28 10.22 17.98
N VAL A 15 -27.52 11.08 17.31
CA VAL A 15 -26.77 10.68 16.13
C VAL A 15 -25.70 9.75 16.66
N ASN A 16 -26.01 8.46 16.74
CA ASN A 16 -25.00 7.42 16.80
C ASN A 16 -24.21 7.54 15.51
N GLY A 17 -23.09 8.26 15.57
CA GLY A 17 -22.00 8.03 14.63
C GLY A 17 -21.68 6.55 14.73
N SER A 18 -21.93 5.81 13.65
CA SER A 18 -21.58 4.41 13.55
C SER A 18 -20.05 4.32 13.52
N VAL A 19 -19.43 4.30 14.69
CA VAL A 19 -18.21 3.52 14.88
C VAL A 19 -18.67 2.08 14.61
N LEU A 20 -18.18 1.50 13.52
CA LEU A 20 -18.27 0.06 13.32
C LEU A 20 -17.47 -0.58 14.46
N ASP A 21 -18.21 -0.92 15.50
CA ASP A 21 -17.79 -1.74 16.61
C ASP A 21 -17.59 -3.17 16.10
N ASN A 22 -16.43 -3.42 15.49
CA ASN A 22 -15.97 -4.78 15.19
C ASN A 22 -15.39 -5.38 16.47
N ARG A 23 -16.26 -5.61 17.45
CA ARG A 23 -16.04 -6.55 18.54
C ARG A 23 -15.82 -7.94 17.93
N VAL A 24 -14.57 -8.37 17.86
CA VAL A 24 -14.23 -9.78 17.68
C VAL A 24 -14.31 -10.40 19.07
N ASP A 25 -15.47 -10.94 19.43
CA ASP A 25 -15.55 -11.94 20.49
C ASP A 25 -16.63 -13.02 20.25
N ASP A 26 -17.63 -12.84 19.37
CA ASP A 26 -18.82 -13.70 19.38
C ASP A 26 -19.20 -14.41 18.06
N LEU A 27 -18.25 -14.84 17.22
CA LEU A 27 -18.55 -15.75 16.10
C LEU A 27 -17.51 -16.88 15.98
N TRP A 28 -17.51 -17.76 16.97
CA TRP A 28 -16.80 -19.02 16.96
C TRP A 28 -17.74 -20.12 16.46
N SER A 29 -17.58 -20.56 15.20
CA SER A 29 -18.14 -21.82 14.73
C SER A 29 -17.00 -22.79 14.43
N ASP A 30 -16.85 -23.77 15.32
CA ASP A 30 -16.16 -25.07 15.22
C ASP A 30 -14.66 -25.14 14.86
N GLU A 31 -13.91 -25.56 15.90
CA GLU A 31 -12.67 -26.37 15.93
C GLU A 31 -11.37 -25.82 15.33
N CYS A 32 -10.84 -24.79 15.97
CA CYS A 32 -9.39 -24.58 15.97
C CYS A 32 -8.70 -25.49 17.01
N SER A 33 -8.47 -26.76 16.64
CA SER A 33 -7.82 -27.76 17.50
C SER A 33 -6.35 -27.94 17.14
N LEU A 34 -5.46 -27.25 17.84
CA LEU A 34 -4.01 -27.45 17.69
C LEU A 34 -3.54 -28.63 18.55
N PRO A 35 -2.60 -29.46 18.07
CA PRO A 35 -1.97 -30.48 18.89
C PRO A 35 -1.43 -29.86 20.20
N PRO A 36 -1.69 -30.45 21.39
CA PRO A 36 -1.27 -29.86 22.65
C PRO A 36 0.23 -29.55 22.75
N GLY A 37 1.06 -30.38 22.09
CA GLY A 37 2.50 -30.16 21.99
C GLY A 37 2.87 -28.89 21.22
N LEU A 38 2.19 -28.62 20.10
CA LEU A 38 2.41 -27.42 19.28
C LEU A 38 1.94 -26.16 20.01
N ARG A 39 0.77 -26.20 20.67
CA ARG A 39 0.31 -25.07 21.50
C ARG A 39 1.31 -24.76 22.62
N LYS A 40 1.80 -25.79 23.31
CA LYS A 40 2.82 -25.64 24.36
C LYS A 40 4.13 -25.06 23.80
N GLU A 41 4.54 -25.46 22.60
CA GLU A 41 5.70 -24.89 21.91
C GLU A 41 5.49 -23.40 21.62
N ILE A 42 4.35 -23.01 21.04
CA ILE A 42 4.03 -21.60 20.73
C ILE A 42 4.10 -20.75 22.01
N LEU A 43 3.42 -21.18 23.08
CA LEU A 43 3.42 -20.47 24.36
C LEU A 43 4.81 -20.36 25.00
N SER A 44 5.72 -21.30 24.69
CA SER A 44 7.10 -21.24 25.20
C SER A 44 7.92 -20.08 24.63
N TYR A 45 7.48 -19.46 23.53
CA TYR A 45 8.13 -18.27 22.96
C TYR A 45 7.79 -16.97 23.68
N GLN A 46 6.82 -16.95 24.60
CA GLN A 46 6.41 -15.73 25.32
C GLN A 46 7.61 -14.93 25.90
N PRO A 47 8.59 -15.54 26.59
CA PRO A 47 9.74 -14.79 27.12
C PRO A 47 10.64 -14.19 26.02
N VAL A 48 10.72 -14.82 24.85
CA VAL A 48 11.48 -14.30 23.70
C VAL A 48 10.75 -13.12 23.08
N VAL A 49 9.44 -13.23 22.88
CA VAL A 49 8.58 -12.15 22.38
C VAL A 49 8.64 -10.93 23.30
N GLU A 50 8.55 -11.13 24.61
CA GLU A 50 8.70 -10.06 25.60
C GLU A 50 10.11 -9.43 25.58
N LYS A 51 11.16 -10.24 25.35
CA LYS A 51 12.53 -9.72 25.19
C LYS A 51 12.62 -8.81 23.96
N ILE A 52 12.05 -9.22 22.83
CA ILE A 52 12.01 -8.43 21.59
C ILE A 52 11.26 -7.12 21.86
N ILE A 53 10.02 -7.19 22.34
CA ILE A 53 9.17 -6.03 22.63
C ILE A 53 9.89 -5.04 23.55
N ARG A 54 10.46 -5.52 24.66
CA ARG A 54 11.17 -4.67 25.62
C ARG A 54 12.37 -3.96 24.98
N LYS A 55 13.13 -4.65 24.12
CA LYS A 55 14.33 -4.07 23.49
C LYS A 55 14.00 -3.08 22.37
N VAL A 56 12.93 -3.35 21.62
CA VAL A 56 12.49 -2.50 20.51
C VAL A 56 11.69 -1.28 21.01
N VAL A 57 10.66 -1.49 21.82
CA VAL A 57 9.71 -0.41 22.20
C VAL A 57 10.19 0.43 23.38
N GLY A 58 11.01 -0.14 24.28
CA GLY A 58 11.41 0.51 25.53
C GLY A 58 12.90 0.43 25.85
N GLY A 59 13.72 -0.09 24.95
CA GLY A 59 15.12 -0.41 25.21
C GLY A 59 16.06 0.18 24.19
N ASP A 60 17.17 -0.52 23.96
CA ASP A 60 18.32 -0.01 23.20
C ASP A 60 18.00 0.36 21.75
N PHE A 61 16.96 -0.24 21.15
CA PHE A 61 16.57 0.01 19.75
C PHE A 61 15.48 1.08 19.60
N LYS A 62 15.00 1.68 20.70
CA LYS A 62 13.87 2.60 20.67
C LYS A 62 14.12 3.78 19.71
N GLY A 63 13.16 4.01 18.81
CA GLY A 63 13.13 5.07 17.81
C GLY A 63 14.17 4.92 16.70
N GLU A 64 14.89 3.81 16.65
CA GLU A 64 15.92 3.58 15.62
C GLU A 64 15.29 3.41 14.23
N THR A 65 14.13 2.75 14.14
CA THR A 65 13.38 2.61 12.89
C THR A 65 13.00 3.98 12.33
N TRP A 66 12.36 4.84 13.12
CA TRP A 66 11.95 6.18 12.71
C TRP A 66 13.15 7.05 12.29
N ARG A 67 14.24 7.06 13.07
CA ARG A 67 15.44 7.85 12.74
C ARG A 67 16.10 7.40 11.46
N SER A 68 16.18 6.09 11.24
CA SER A 68 16.79 5.52 10.04
C SER A 68 15.93 5.80 8.81
N LEU A 69 14.60 5.67 8.93
CA LEU A 69 13.66 6.01 7.87
C LEU A 69 13.76 7.49 7.50
N GLY A 70 13.73 8.38 8.49
CA GLY A 70 13.87 9.82 8.27
C GLY A 70 15.16 10.16 7.52
N LYS A 71 16.30 9.63 7.99
CA LYS A 71 17.59 9.82 7.30
C LYS A 71 17.57 9.30 5.85
N PHE A 72 16.89 8.19 5.62
CA PHE A 72 16.80 7.58 4.29
C PHE A 72 15.95 8.42 3.33
N VAL A 73 14.73 8.80 3.73
CA VAL A 73 13.85 9.59 2.87
C VAL A 73 14.35 11.03 2.68
N ASP A 74 15.01 11.62 3.67
CA ASP A 74 15.67 12.93 3.53
C ASP A 74 16.85 12.88 2.55
N LYS A 75 17.51 11.73 2.43
CA LYS A 75 18.67 11.55 1.55
C LYS A 75 18.28 11.28 0.10
N PHE A 76 17.27 10.44 -0.12
CA PHE A 76 16.90 9.98 -1.46
C PHE A 76 15.64 10.65 -2.01
N GLY A 77 14.76 11.16 -1.14
CA GLY A 77 13.46 11.69 -1.55
C GLY A 77 12.63 10.62 -2.27
N PRO A 78 11.88 10.98 -3.32
CA PRO A 78 11.10 10.01 -4.09
C PRO A 78 11.98 9.00 -4.83
N ARG A 79 11.50 7.75 -4.94
CA ARG A 79 12.26 6.60 -5.44
C ARG A 79 11.48 5.83 -6.51
N MET A 80 10.93 6.54 -7.49
CA MET A 80 10.18 5.97 -8.61
C MET A 80 10.95 4.86 -9.32
N ALA A 81 10.27 3.78 -9.71
CA ALA A 81 10.89 2.70 -10.47
C ALA A 81 11.55 3.18 -11.76
N GLY A 82 12.71 2.60 -12.09
CA GLY A 82 13.53 3.02 -13.24
C GLY A 82 14.26 4.36 -13.04
N SER A 83 14.23 4.94 -11.83
CA SER A 83 14.99 6.14 -11.49
C SER A 83 16.37 5.80 -10.89
N GLN A 84 17.33 6.72 -11.04
CA GLN A 84 18.63 6.60 -10.38
C GLN A 84 18.52 6.70 -8.85
N SER A 85 17.54 7.47 -8.35
CA SER A 85 17.30 7.62 -6.91
C SER A 85 17.00 6.28 -6.25
N LEU A 86 16.16 5.45 -6.90
CA LEU A 86 15.86 4.11 -6.41
C LEU A 86 17.10 3.21 -6.41
N GLU A 87 17.90 3.21 -7.48
CA GLU A 87 19.12 2.40 -7.53
C GLU A 87 20.15 2.80 -6.47
N ASP A 88 20.33 4.10 -6.24
CA ASP A 88 21.23 4.62 -5.19
C ASP A 88 20.70 4.26 -3.79
N ALA A 89 19.37 4.24 -3.61
CA ALA A 89 18.70 3.82 -2.38
C ALA A 89 18.86 2.30 -2.13
N ILE A 90 18.75 1.47 -3.17
CA ILE A 90 19.03 0.03 -3.13
C ILE A 90 20.46 -0.22 -2.66
N ASP A 91 21.45 0.43 -3.30
CA ASP A 91 22.86 0.27 -2.94
C ASP A 91 23.13 0.67 -1.47
N TYR A 92 22.47 1.74 -1.01
CA TYR A 92 22.54 2.14 0.39
C TYR A 92 21.96 1.07 1.33
N MET A 93 20.79 0.52 1.01
CA MET A 93 20.15 -0.50 1.84
C MET A 93 20.94 -1.81 1.88
N VAL A 94 21.55 -2.23 0.77
CA VAL A 94 22.50 -3.36 0.76
C VAL A 94 23.66 -3.12 1.71
N GLY A 95 24.21 -1.90 1.71
CA GLY A 95 25.24 -1.48 2.65
C GLY A 95 24.79 -1.55 4.12
N GLU A 96 23.60 -1.03 4.43
CA GLU A 96 23.05 -1.08 5.79
C GLU A 96 22.80 -2.52 6.28
N LEU A 97 22.27 -3.39 5.41
CA LEU A 97 22.08 -4.81 5.69
C LEU A 97 23.42 -5.53 5.96
N ALA A 98 24.43 -5.29 5.12
CA ALA A 98 25.76 -5.86 5.29
C ALA A 98 26.44 -5.37 6.58
N ASN A 99 26.32 -4.07 6.89
CA ASN A 99 26.83 -3.47 8.13
C ASN A 99 26.15 -4.05 9.38
N ALA A 100 24.89 -4.50 9.27
CA ALA A 100 24.18 -5.21 10.33
C ALA A 100 24.62 -6.69 10.48
N GLY A 101 25.54 -7.18 9.64
CA GLY A 101 26.03 -8.56 9.67
C GLY A 101 25.04 -9.59 9.11
N LEU A 102 24.15 -9.15 8.22
CA LEU A 102 23.23 -10.00 7.46
C LEU A 102 23.89 -10.42 6.13
N HIS A 103 23.40 -11.52 5.56
CA HIS A 103 23.78 -11.89 4.19
C HIS A 103 22.96 -11.01 3.23
N ALA A 104 23.61 -9.98 2.68
CA ALA A 104 22.97 -8.95 1.87
C ALA A 104 23.33 -9.10 0.39
N TYR A 105 22.33 -9.07 -0.48
CA TYR A 105 22.51 -9.16 -1.93
C TYR A 105 21.30 -8.55 -2.66
N THR A 106 21.36 -8.54 -3.99
CA THR A 106 20.28 -8.05 -4.84
C THR A 106 19.89 -9.08 -5.88
N GLU A 107 18.64 -9.06 -6.31
CA GLU A 107 18.17 -9.83 -7.46
C GLU A 107 17.56 -8.93 -8.53
N GLU A 108 17.87 -9.19 -9.79
CA GLU A 108 17.39 -8.36 -10.90
C GLU A 108 15.87 -8.46 -11.08
N ALA A 109 15.26 -7.30 -11.36
CA ALA A 109 13.88 -7.17 -11.79
C ALA A 109 13.79 -6.30 -13.06
N ASN A 110 12.79 -6.58 -13.89
CA ASN A 110 12.42 -5.70 -15.00
C ASN A 110 11.24 -4.84 -14.56
N VAL A 111 11.40 -3.53 -14.58
CA VAL A 111 10.40 -2.56 -14.14
C VAL A 111 10.03 -1.61 -15.28
N THR A 112 8.91 -0.91 -15.16
CA THR A 112 8.57 0.17 -16.08
C THR A 112 9.50 1.37 -15.89
N ASN A 113 9.71 2.16 -16.94
CA ASN A 113 10.49 3.40 -16.93
C ASN A 113 9.64 4.55 -17.47
N TRP A 114 8.62 4.90 -16.69
CA TRP A 114 7.81 6.07 -16.97
C TRP A 114 8.36 7.27 -16.22
N LYS A 115 8.44 8.43 -16.89
CA LYS A 115 8.89 9.68 -16.28
C LYS A 115 7.83 10.74 -16.41
N ARG A 116 7.40 11.27 -15.27
CA ARG A 116 6.59 12.48 -15.20
C ARG A 116 7.35 13.65 -15.81
N GLY A 117 6.65 14.40 -16.66
CA GLY A 117 7.16 15.60 -17.27
C GLY A 117 6.65 16.87 -16.59
N TYR A 118 6.76 17.98 -17.32
CA TYR A 118 6.01 19.18 -16.99
C TYR A 118 4.52 18.94 -17.21
N GLU A 119 3.71 19.38 -16.25
CA GLU A 119 2.26 19.25 -16.29
C GLU A 119 1.62 20.59 -15.91
N SER A 120 0.56 20.99 -16.62
CA SER A 120 -0.28 22.12 -16.24
C SER A 120 -1.69 21.99 -16.78
N ALA A 121 -2.66 22.55 -16.06
CA ALA A 121 -4.01 22.73 -16.55
C ALA A 121 -4.54 24.12 -16.22
N THR A 122 -5.31 24.69 -17.15
CA THR A 122 -6.00 25.97 -16.98
C THR A 122 -7.43 25.86 -17.48
N MET A 123 -8.39 26.21 -16.62
CA MET A 123 -9.75 26.47 -17.05
C MET A 123 -9.76 27.80 -17.84
N LEU A 124 -10.22 27.78 -19.09
CA LEU A 124 -10.30 28.93 -19.98
C LEU A 124 -11.68 29.61 -19.92
N SER A 125 -12.75 28.80 -19.80
CA SER A 125 -14.14 29.26 -19.66
C SER A 125 -14.83 28.47 -18.55
N PRO A 126 -15.83 29.05 -17.85
CA PRO A 126 -16.39 30.40 -18.04
C PRO A 126 -15.53 31.53 -17.46
N ARG A 127 -14.49 31.22 -16.72
CA ARG A 127 -13.46 32.17 -16.29
C ARG A 127 -12.09 31.53 -16.36
N LYS A 128 -11.06 32.35 -16.50
CA LYS A 128 -9.68 31.89 -16.37
C LYS A 128 -9.41 31.46 -14.92
N ALA A 129 -8.90 30.25 -14.73
CA ALA A 129 -8.46 29.75 -13.42
C ALA A 129 -7.39 28.68 -13.58
N ASP A 130 -6.36 28.73 -12.76
CA ASP A 130 -5.41 27.62 -12.66
C ASP A 130 -6.13 26.40 -12.06
N LEU A 131 -5.79 25.23 -12.59
CA LEU A 131 -6.34 23.96 -12.16
C LEU A 131 -5.16 23.06 -11.74
N PRO A 132 -4.92 22.89 -10.43
CA PRO A 132 -3.90 21.96 -9.96
C PRO A 132 -4.20 20.56 -10.50
N ILE A 133 -3.20 19.96 -11.14
CA ILE A 133 -3.24 18.59 -11.65
C ILE A 133 -1.98 17.84 -11.25
N LEU A 134 -2.09 16.53 -11.26
CA LEU A 134 -0.95 15.64 -11.14
C LEU A 134 -1.20 14.40 -12.01
N GLY A 135 -0.35 14.16 -13.01
CA GLY A 135 -0.48 13.03 -13.94
C GLY A 135 -0.60 11.69 -13.23
N LEU A 136 -1.33 10.75 -13.85
CA LEU A 136 -1.36 9.39 -13.33
C LEU A 136 -0.18 8.59 -13.90
N GLY A 137 0.38 7.70 -13.09
CA GLY A 137 1.53 6.90 -13.48
C GLY A 137 1.21 6.03 -14.68
N SER A 138 2.11 6.01 -15.68
CA SER A 138 1.96 5.43 -17.02
C SER A 138 1.17 6.27 -18.05
N SER A 139 0.61 7.43 -17.66
CA SER A 139 -0.08 8.33 -18.60
C SER A 139 0.82 8.75 -19.76
N VAL A 140 0.24 8.85 -20.96
CA VAL A 140 0.94 9.48 -22.11
C VAL A 140 0.93 11.00 -21.98
N GLY A 141 1.98 11.66 -22.46
CA GLY A 141 2.00 13.10 -22.62
C GLY A 141 1.05 13.63 -23.69
N THR A 142 0.74 14.92 -23.62
CA THR A 142 0.07 15.68 -24.67
C THR A 142 1.02 15.96 -25.84
N MET A 143 0.48 16.21 -27.04
CA MET A 143 1.26 16.79 -28.12
C MET A 143 1.71 18.23 -27.78
N ARG A 144 2.74 18.73 -28.48
CA ARG A 144 3.24 20.10 -28.30
C ARG A 144 2.09 21.12 -28.41
N GLY A 145 1.96 21.98 -27.39
CA GLY A 145 0.89 22.98 -27.28
C GLY A 145 -0.36 22.50 -26.53
N GLY A 146 -0.35 21.25 -26.06
CA GLY A 146 -1.40 20.71 -25.20
C GLY A 146 -2.69 20.33 -25.92
N ILE A 147 -3.71 20.07 -25.12
CA ILE A 147 -5.08 19.77 -25.52
C ILE A 147 -5.97 20.88 -25.01
N MET A 148 -6.77 21.48 -25.89
CA MET A 148 -7.87 22.37 -25.50
C MET A 148 -9.19 21.67 -25.81
N GLY A 149 -10.00 21.42 -24.79
CA GLY A 149 -11.27 20.72 -24.95
C GLY A 149 -12.38 21.31 -24.08
N GLU A 150 -13.61 21.20 -24.56
CA GLU A 150 -14.78 21.32 -23.68
C GLU A 150 -14.81 20.14 -22.70
N VAL A 151 -15.47 20.33 -21.56
CA VAL A 151 -15.55 19.31 -20.52
C VAL A 151 -16.88 18.56 -20.56
N VAL A 152 -16.80 17.25 -20.32
CA VAL A 152 -17.92 16.41 -19.87
C VAL A 152 -17.59 15.94 -18.46
N ALA A 153 -18.43 16.27 -17.48
CA ALA A 153 -18.22 15.84 -16.10
C ALA A 153 -19.24 14.78 -15.70
N VAL A 154 -18.77 13.68 -15.12
CA VAL A 154 -19.59 12.52 -14.75
C VAL A 154 -19.19 11.99 -13.38
N GLU A 155 -20.12 11.34 -12.69
CA GLU A 155 -19.90 10.73 -11.37
C GLU A 155 -19.66 9.23 -11.46
N SER A 156 -19.93 8.61 -12.62
CA SER A 156 -19.68 7.19 -12.82
C SER A 156 -19.33 6.78 -14.25
N PHE A 157 -18.79 5.57 -14.40
CA PHE A 157 -18.61 4.94 -15.70
C PHE A 157 -19.96 4.69 -16.40
N ASP A 158 -20.97 4.23 -15.67
CA ASP A 158 -22.33 4.05 -16.21
C ASP A 158 -22.91 5.35 -16.75
N GLU A 159 -22.66 6.48 -16.08
CA GLU A 159 -23.10 7.78 -16.55
C GLU A 159 -22.39 8.18 -17.85
N LEU A 160 -21.07 7.95 -17.94
CA LEU A 160 -20.33 8.20 -19.16
C LEU A 160 -20.85 7.35 -20.34
N ASP A 161 -21.11 6.07 -20.08
CA ASP A 161 -21.59 5.12 -21.09
C ASP A 161 -22.97 5.48 -21.62
N ALA A 162 -23.84 6.02 -20.75
CA ALA A 162 -25.17 6.49 -21.12
C ALA A 162 -25.16 7.71 -22.05
N LEU A 163 -24.04 8.45 -22.14
CA LEU A 163 -23.91 9.56 -23.08
C LEU A 163 -23.69 9.05 -24.51
N PRO A 164 -24.28 9.67 -25.55
CA PRO A 164 -23.93 9.36 -26.92
C PRO A 164 -22.47 9.74 -27.19
N ASP A 165 -21.78 8.98 -28.04
CA ASP A 165 -20.35 9.17 -28.33
C ASP A 165 -20.06 10.58 -28.86
N GLU A 166 -20.99 11.16 -29.63
CA GLU A 166 -20.91 12.53 -30.15
C GLU A 166 -20.87 13.59 -29.04
N ALA A 167 -21.45 13.30 -27.86
CA ALA A 167 -21.40 14.21 -26.74
C ALA A 167 -20.02 14.23 -26.06
N VAL A 168 -19.20 13.19 -26.24
CA VAL A 168 -17.89 12.99 -25.58
C VAL A 168 -16.71 13.19 -26.54
N LYS A 169 -16.90 12.89 -27.83
CA LYS A 169 -15.84 12.91 -28.85
C LYS A 169 -15.07 14.24 -28.87
N GLY A 170 -13.76 14.17 -28.67
CA GLY A 170 -12.83 15.31 -28.66
C GLY A 170 -12.81 16.13 -27.37
N LYS A 171 -13.69 15.82 -26.39
CA LYS A 171 -13.78 16.54 -25.12
C LYS A 171 -12.87 15.94 -24.04
N ILE A 172 -12.68 16.68 -22.96
CA ILE A 172 -11.99 16.23 -21.76
C ILE A 172 -13.04 15.68 -20.79
N VAL A 173 -12.91 14.41 -20.41
CA VAL A 173 -13.81 13.80 -19.42
C VAL A 173 -13.27 14.11 -18.03
N VAL A 174 -14.11 14.59 -17.13
CA VAL A 174 -13.78 14.81 -15.72
C VAL A 174 -14.61 13.85 -14.87
N TYR A 175 -13.94 12.87 -14.26
CA TYR A 175 -14.58 11.95 -13.33
C TYR A 175 -14.61 12.56 -11.93
N ALA A 176 -15.81 12.71 -11.37
CA ALA A 176 -16.05 13.21 -10.02
C ALA A 176 -16.86 12.22 -9.17
N PRO A 177 -16.46 10.94 -9.07
CA PRO A 177 -17.21 9.94 -8.33
C PRO A 177 -17.26 10.27 -6.82
N PRO A 178 -18.36 9.93 -6.13
CA PRO A 178 -18.36 9.96 -4.68
C PRO A 178 -17.33 8.96 -4.13
N TRP A 179 -16.69 9.32 -3.01
CA TRP A 179 -15.84 8.38 -2.29
C TRP A 179 -16.71 7.28 -1.64
N VAL A 180 -16.34 6.02 -1.83
CA VAL A 180 -16.98 4.86 -1.20
C VAL A 180 -15.95 4.12 -0.33
N SER A 181 -14.91 3.64 -0.98
CA SER A 181 -13.71 3.06 -0.38
C SER A 181 -12.59 3.13 -1.41
N TYR A 182 -11.34 2.93 -0.99
CA TYR A 182 -10.23 2.94 -1.93
C TYR A 182 -10.43 1.92 -3.05
N GLY A 183 -10.68 0.64 -2.72
CA GLY A 183 -10.87 -0.43 -3.72
C GLY A 183 -12.01 -0.20 -4.71
N LYS A 184 -13.05 0.56 -4.35
CA LYS A 184 -14.15 0.92 -5.25
C LYS A 184 -13.87 2.19 -6.07
N THR A 185 -13.26 3.20 -5.46
CA THR A 185 -13.02 4.50 -6.12
C THR A 185 -11.74 4.51 -6.97
N VAL A 186 -10.76 3.66 -6.66
CA VAL A 186 -9.49 3.55 -7.42
C VAL A 186 -9.70 3.16 -8.88
N GLN A 187 -10.83 2.51 -9.21
CA GLN A 187 -11.18 2.12 -10.58
C GLN A 187 -11.17 3.29 -11.57
N TYR A 188 -11.54 4.49 -11.13
CA TYR A 188 -11.50 5.70 -11.98
C TYR A 188 -10.07 6.17 -12.27
N ARG A 189 -9.14 5.99 -11.33
CA ARG A 189 -7.71 6.19 -11.56
C ARG A 189 -7.18 5.13 -12.52
N SER A 190 -7.45 3.86 -12.21
CA SER A 190 -6.90 2.72 -12.94
C SER A 190 -7.36 2.66 -14.39
N HIS A 191 -8.63 2.96 -14.67
CA HIS A 191 -9.24 2.70 -15.97
C HIS A 191 -9.92 3.92 -16.62
N GLY A 192 -9.95 5.08 -15.96
CA GLY A 192 -10.66 6.26 -16.46
C GLY A 192 -10.22 6.72 -17.84
N ALA A 193 -8.92 6.67 -18.13
CA ALA A 193 -8.41 7.04 -19.45
C ALA A 193 -8.94 6.12 -20.56
N THR A 194 -8.92 4.81 -20.32
CA THR A 194 -9.44 3.79 -21.24
C THR A 194 -10.93 3.97 -21.48
N TRP A 195 -11.73 4.15 -20.43
CA TRP A 195 -13.18 4.33 -20.54
C TRP A 195 -13.54 5.61 -21.31
N ALA A 196 -12.88 6.73 -21.02
CA ALA A 196 -13.07 7.97 -21.75
C ALA A 196 -12.64 7.85 -23.22
N ALA A 197 -11.53 7.16 -23.50
CA ALA A 197 -11.01 6.96 -24.85
C ALA A 197 -11.96 6.13 -25.73
N LYS A 198 -12.63 5.11 -25.18
CA LYS A 198 -13.64 4.31 -25.90
C LYS A 198 -14.79 5.16 -26.44
N LYS A 199 -15.14 6.25 -25.74
CA LYS A 199 -16.17 7.24 -26.15
C LYS A 199 -15.59 8.38 -27.00
N GLY A 200 -14.31 8.32 -27.37
CA GLY A 200 -13.64 9.30 -28.22
C GLY A 200 -13.13 10.56 -27.51
N ALA A 201 -13.03 10.56 -26.18
CA ALA A 201 -12.45 11.67 -25.43
C ALA A 201 -11.00 11.97 -25.87
N SER A 202 -10.56 13.21 -25.67
CA SER A 202 -9.18 13.63 -25.98
C SER A 202 -8.24 13.54 -24.78
N ALA A 203 -8.77 13.64 -23.56
CA ALA A 203 -8.05 13.44 -22.30
C ALA A 203 -9.05 13.11 -21.17
N ALA A 204 -8.53 12.67 -20.03
CA ALA A 204 -9.32 12.47 -18.81
C ALA A 204 -8.70 13.20 -17.61
N LEU A 205 -9.54 13.72 -16.72
CA LEU A 205 -9.13 14.19 -15.40
C LEU A 205 -9.93 13.41 -14.35
N VAL A 206 -9.26 12.98 -13.29
CA VAL A 206 -9.85 12.11 -12.27
C VAL A 206 -9.83 12.84 -10.94
N ARG A 207 -10.98 12.96 -10.26
CA ARG A 207 -11.03 13.35 -8.86
C ARG A 207 -10.04 12.50 -8.07
N SER A 208 -9.10 13.13 -7.37
CA SER A 208 -8.12 12.44 -6.54
C SER A 208 -8.78 11.37 -5.67
N VAL A 209 -8.19 10.17 -5.66
CA VAL A 209 -8.74 8.98 -5.00
C VAL A 209 -8.44 9.05 -3.50
N THR A 210 -9.13 9.97 -2.84
CA THR A 210 -9.00 10.23 -1.42
C THR A 210 -10.36 10.53 -0.77
N PRO A 211 -10.57 10.13 0.51
CA PRO A 211 -11.75 10.54 1.28
C PRO A 211 -11.69 12.00 1.72
N PHE A 212 -10.48 12.59 1.83
CA PHE A 212 -10.27 13.91 2.41
C PHE A 212 -9.23 14.68 1.60
N SER A 213 -9.51 15.95 1.30
CA SER A 213 -8.63 16.81 0.52
C SER A 213 -8.57 18.18 1.15
N LEU A 214 -7.37 18.76 1.13
CA LEU A 214 -7.11 20.18 1.36
C LEU A 214 -6.37 20.72 0.14
N SER A 215 -6.98 20.54 -1.04
CA SER A 215 -6.32 20.71 -2.35
C SER A 215 -5.13 19.77 -2.58
N THR A 216 -5.20 18.54 -2.05
CA THR A 216 -4.18 17.51 -2.28
C THR A 216 -4.44 16.81 -3.61
N LEU A 217 -3.35 16.44 -4.29
CA LEU A 217 -3.36 15.71 -5.54
C LEU A 217 -2.77 14.33 -5.32
N HIS A 218 -3.42 13.31 -5.86
CA HIS A 218 -3.04 11.92 -5.65
C HIS A 218 -2.77 11.25 -6.98
N THR A 219 -1.52 10.83 -7.19
CA THR A 219 -1.14 10.03 -8.36
C THR A 219 -1.44 8.54 -8.12
N GLY A 220 -0.81 7.66 -8.89
CA GLY A 220 -0.97 6.23 -8.81
C GLY A 220 -1.02 5.60 -10.18
N TYR A 221 -0.85 4.28 -10.21
CA TYR A 221 -0.87 3.51 -11.44
C TYR A 221 -2.22 3.66 -12.15
N GLN A 222 -2.15 3.87 -13.46
CA GLN A 222 -3.25 3.71 -14.39
C GLN A 222 -2.87 2.71 -15.50
N ASP A 223 -3.88 2.11 -16.12
CA ASP A 223 -3.71 1.08 -17.14
C ASP A 223 -4.46 1.43 -18.43
N TYR A 224 -3.77 1.22 -19.57
CA TYR A 224 -4.37 1.35 -20.88
C TYR A 224 -4.74 -0.02 -21.43
N GLU A 225 -6.01 -0.21 -21.77
CA GLU A 225 -6.47 -1.44 -22.43
C GLU A 225 -5.89 -1.55 -23.84
N ASP A 226 -5.46 -2.77 -24.19
CA ASP A 226 -4.94 -3.09 -25.52
C ASP A 226 -5.97 -2.78 -26.62
N GLY A 227 -5.49 -2.14 -27.69
CA GLY A 227 -6.34 -1.74 -28.82
C GLY A 227 -7.17 -0.48 -28.59
N VAL A 228 -7.17 0.09 -27.38
CA VAL A 228 -7.80 1.39 -27.09
C VAL A 228 -6.76 2.50 -27.27
N ARG A 229 -7.19 3.62 -27.87
CA ARG A 229 -6.32 4.80 -28.03
C ARG A 229 -5.91 5.33 -26.66
N LYS A 230 -4.60 5.43 -26.41
CA LYS A 230 -4.06 6.09 -25.21
C LYS A 230 -4.35 7.60 -25.26
N ILE A 231 -4.87 8.15 -24.16
CA ILE A 231 -5.14 9.58 -23.98
C ILE A 231 -4.49 10.07 -22.68
N PRO A 232 -4.00 11.33 -22.61
CA PRO A 232 -3.44 11.88 -21.39
C PRO A 232 -4.43 11.85 -20.23
N VAL A 233 -3.95 11.52 -19.04
CA VAL A 233 -4.78 11.44 -17.84
C VAL A 233 -4.06 11.95 -16.60
N ALA A 234 -4.72 12.83 -15.85
CA ALA A 234 -4.21 13.38 -14.60
C ALA A 234 -5.29 13.38 -13.51
N SER A 235 -4.85 13.39 -12.26
CA SER A 235 -5.72 13.71 -11.14
C SER A 235 -5.96 15.21 -11.05
N VAL A 236 -7.12 15.58 -10.50
CA VAL A 236 -7.46 16.93 -10.01
C VAL A 236 -7.83 16.83 -8.54
N THR A 237 -7.81 17.96 -7.82
CA THR A 237 -8.25 17.99 -6.42
C THR A 237 -9.74 17.60 -6.31
N VAL A 238 -10.15 17.15 -5.13
CA VAL A 238 -11.56 16.83 -4.88
C VAL A 238 -12.44 18.08 -5.08
N GLU A 239 -11.98 19.22 -4.59
CA GLU A 239 -12.65 20.51 -4.62
C GLU A 239 -12.86 20.98 -6.06
N ASP A 240 -11.85 20.81 -6.91
CA ASP A 240 -11.92 21.20 -8.32
C ASP A 240 -12.79 20.26 -9.15
N ALA A 241 -12.67 18.95 -8.96
CA ALA A 241 -13.56 17.99 -9.62
C ALA A 241 -15.03 18.29 -9.30
N MET A 242 -15.34 18.50 -8.02
CA MET A 242 -16.71 18.83 -7.58
C MET A 242 -17.15 20.22 -8.06
N ARG A 243 -16.24 21.20 -8.15
CA ARG A 243 -16.52 22.52 -8.73
C ARG A 243 -16.90 22.39 -10.21
N ILE A 244 -16.09 21.67 -10.99
CA ILE A 244 -16.33 21.41 -12.41
C ILE A 244 -17.66 20.68 -12.61
N LEU A 245 -17.92 19.63 -11.82
CA LEU A 245 -19.18 18.90 -11.85
C LEU A 245 -20.37 19.84 -11.61
N ARG A 246 -20.35 20.68 -10.57
CA ARG A 246 -21.45 21.63 -10.31
C ARG A 246 -21.66 22.63 -11.45
N MET A 247 -20.59 23.09 -12.10
CA MET A 247 -20.68 24.00 -13.25
C MET A 247 -21.30 23.26 -14.46
N TYR A 248 -20.84 22.04 -14.74
CA TYR A 248 -21.36 21.20 -15.81
C TYR A 248 -22.85 20.88 -15.62
N ARG A 249 -23.28 20.54 -14.40
CA ARG A 249 -24.71 20.30 -14.06
C ARG A 249 -25.60 21.53 -14.21
N ARG A 250 -25.03 22.74 -14.23
CA ARG A 250 -25.75 23.99 -14.54
C ARG A 250 -25.75 24.33 -16.03
N ASN A 251 -25.30 23.41 -16.89
CA ASN A 251 -25.14 23.62 -18.33
C ASN A 251 -24.16 24.75 -18.69
N GLU A 252 -23.17 25.01 -17.84
CA GLU A 252 -22.09 25.96 -18.17
C GLU A 252 -21.06 25.29 -19.09
N THR A 253 -20.65 25.98 -20.16
CA THR A 253 -19.58 25.51 -21.03
C THR A 253 -18.21 25.75 -20.40
N ILE A 254 -17.59 24.66 -19.94
CA ILE A 254 -16.25 24.68 -19.37
C ILE A 254 -15.26 24.24 -20.45
N ARG A 255 -14.18 25.00 -20.62
CA ARG A 255 -13.07 24.65 -21.50
C ARG A 255 -11.78 24.58 -20.70
N ILE A 256 -11.00 23.54 -20.89
CA ILE A 256 -9.71 23.33 -20.22
C ILE A 256 -8.62 23.25 -21.27
N HIS A 257 -7.49 23.90 -21.00
CA HIS A 257 -6.20 23.65 -21.64
C HIS A 257 -5.37 22.77 -20.72
N LEU A 258 -4.90 21.63 -21.23
CA LEU A 258 -4.10 20.63 -20.53
C LEU A 258 -2.78 20.43 -21.27
N GLU A 259 -1.65 20.54 -20.56
CA GLU A 259 -0.33 20.17 -21.05
C GLU A 259 0.29 19.13 -20.12
N MET A 260 0.80 18.05 -20.69
CA MET A 260 1.53 16.99 -19.98
C MET A 260 2.69 16.56 -20.86
N ASN A 261 3.89 16.46 -20.31
CA ASN A 261 5.10 16.04 -21.03
C ASN A 261 5.65 14.71 -20.51
N ASP A 262 4.75 13.84 -20.07
CA ASP A 262 5.11 12.51 -19.57
C ASP A 262 5.67 11.63 -20.68
N VAL A 263 6.68 10.85 -20.34
CA VAL A 263 7.43 10.02 -21.29
C VAL A 263 7.49 8.60 -20.77
N ASP A 264 6.95 7.67 -21.57
CA ASP A 264 7.21 6.25 -21.44
C ASP A 264 8.55 5.93 -22.13
N LYS A 265 9.52 5.45 -21.35
CA LYS A 265 10.84 5.00 -21.82
C LYS A 265 10.94 3.48 -21.95
N GLY A 266 9.82 2.77 -21.84
CA GLY A 266 9.74 1.32 -21.90
C GLY A 266 10.18 0.67 -20.59
N VAL A 267 11.03 -0.34 -20.70
CA VAL A 267 11.49 -1.17 -19.56
C VAL A 267 12.85 -0.69 -19.07
N ALA A 268 13.03 -0.67 -17.75
CA ALA A 268 14.33 -0.51 -17.09
C ALA A 268 14.69 -1.76 -16.29
N LYS A 269 16.00 -1.94 -16.06
CA LYS A 269 16.51 -2.87 -15.06
C LYS A 269 16.48 -2.20 -13.69
N SER A 270 16.03 -2.94 -12.69
CA SER A 270 16.07 -2.59 -11.27
C SER A 270 16.43 -3.83 -10.46
N ARG A 271 16.40 -3.73 -9.13
CA ARG A 271 16.79 -4.80 -8.22
C ARG A 271 15.89 -4.87 -6.98
N ASN A 272 15.49 -6.07 -6.59
CA ASN A 272 15.01 -6.31 -5.23
C ASN A 272 16.20 -6.31 -4.27
N THR A 273 16.05 -5.68 -3.10
CA THR A 273 17.08 -5.68 -2.06
C THR A 273 16.79 -6.79 -1.06
N ILE A 274 17.76 -7.66 -0.80
CA ILE A 274 17.55 -8.86 0.02
C ILE A 274 18.57 -8.90 1.16
N GLY A 275 18.09 -9.21 2.36
CA GLY A 275 18.91 -9.40 3.56
C GLY A 275 18.47 -10.61 4.37
N GLU A 276 19.37 -11.56 4.60
CA GLU A 276 19.03 -12.80 5.29
C GLU A 276 19.68 -12.92 6.67
N LEU A 277 18.84 -13.30 7.65
CA LEU A 277 19.29 -13.90 8.90
C LEU A 277 19.26 -15.42 8.75
N GLN A 278 20.44 -16.01 8.55
CA GLN A 278 20.59 -17.45 8.34
C GLN A 278 20.08 -18.26 9.53
N GLY A 279 19.19 -19.20 9.24
CA GLY A 279 18.69 -20.17 10.22
C GLY A 279 19.77 -21.15 10.68
N ARG A 280 19.50 -21.89 11.77
CA ARG A 280 20.41 -22.93 12.27
C ARG A 280 20.23 -24.29 11.60
N LYS A 281 19.14 -24.51 10.85
CA LYS A 281 18.91 -25.73 10.07
C LYS A 281 19.40 -25.51 8.65
N GLU A 282 20.33 -26.34 8.18
CA GLU A 282 20.77 -26.31 6.78
C GLU A 282 19.62 -26.66 5.82
N ASN A 283 19.60 -26.03 4.64
CA ASN A 283 18.57 -26.21 3.61
C ASN A 283 17.13 -26.08 4.15
N SER A 284 16.91 -25.13 5.05
CA SER A 284 15.59 -24.81 5.57
C SER A 284 14.78 -23.99 4.57
N SER A 285 13.45 -24.12 4.62
CA SER A 285 12.55 -23.13 4.03
C SER A 285 12.71 -21.75 4.68
N VAL A 286 12.15 -20.73 4.05
CA VAL A 286 12.33 -19.31 4.36
C VAL A 286 11.03 -18.69 4.85
N VAL A 287 11.14 -17.83 5.87
CA VAL A 287 10.09 -16.87 6.24
C VAL A 287 10.48 -15.51 5.67
N VAL A 288 9.65 -14.98 4.77
CA VAL A 288 9.85 -13.67 4.15
C VAL A 288 9.20 -12.60 5.03
N VAL A 289 9.91 -11.50 5.25
CA VAL A 289 9.38 -10.24 5.78
C VAL A 289 9.65 -9.13 4.78
N SER A 290 8.65 -8.33 4.42
CA SER A 290 8.77 -7.40 3.30
C SER A 290 8.01 -6.09 3.49
N GLY A 291 8.37 -5.18 2.60
CA GLY A 291 7.72 -3.94 2.19
C GLY A 291 8.37 -3.52 0.85
N HIS A 292 7.93 -2.44 0.22
CA HIS A 292 8.54 -1.98 -1.04
C HIS A 292 9.42 -0.75 -0.86
N LEU A 293 10.50 -0.68 -1.62
CA LEU A 293 11.51 0.38 -1.50
C LEU A 293 11.24 1.54 -2.44
N ASP A 294 10.54 1.30 -3.55
CA ASP A 294 10.12 2.37 -4.44
C ASP A 294 9.04 3.26 -3.82
N SER A 295 8.70 4.32 -4.53
CA SER A 295 7.60 5.21 -4.17
C SER A 295 7.23 6.05 -5.37
N TRP A 296 6.05 6.68 -5.33
CA TRP A 296 5.74 7.75 -6.29
C TRP A 296 6.69 8.94 -6.21
N ASP A 297 6.68 9.72 -7.28
CA ASP A 297 7.64 10.78 -7.57
C ASP A 297 7.30 12.18 -6.99
N VAL A 298 6.26 12.27 -6.16
CA VAL A 298 5.73 13.56 -5.65
C VAL A 298 5.95 13.83 -4.17
N GLY A 299 5.98 12.78 -3.35
CA GLY A 299 6.29 12.85 -1.92
C GLY A 299 7.72 12.39 -1.67
N VAL A 300 7.95 11.84 -0.48
CA VAL A 300 9.21 11.13 -0.18
C VAL A 300 8.98 9.64 0.11
N GLY A 301 7.75 9.15 -0.02
CA GLY A 301 7.38 7.75 0.24
C GLY A 301 7.79 7.33 1.64
N ALA A 302 7.39 8.10 2.65
CA ALA A 302 7.75 7.84 4.04
C ALA A 302 6.81 6.80 4.63
N MET A 303 5.51 6.97 4.40
CA MET A 303 4.45 6.04 4.79
C MET A 303 4.27 4.93 3.77
N ASP A 304 4.40 5.25 2.46
CA ASP A 304 4.13 4.36 1.34
C ASP A 304 5.38 4.24 0.43
N ASP A 305 6.23 3.22 0.60
CA ASP A 305 6.24 2.25 1.72
C ASP A 305 7.57 2.27 2.50
N GLY A 306 8.09 3.48 2.72
CA GLY A 306 9.24 3.67 3.60
C GLY A 306 9.03 3.01 4.98
N GLY A 307 7.84 3.15 5.55
CA GLY A 307 7.44 2.57 6.82
C GLY A 307 7.53 1.04 6.82
N GLY A 308 6.83 0.37 5.90
CA GLY A 308 6.83 -1.08 5.77
C GLY A 308 8.21 -1.66 5.49
N ALA A 309 8.91 -1.09 4.51
CA ALA A 309 10.30 -1.46 4.21
C ALA A 309 11.19 -1.36 5.45
N PHE A 310 11.06 -0.28 6.24
CA PHE A 310 11.90 -0.04 7.41
C PHE A 310 11.57 -0.90 8.63
N ILE A 311 10.31 -1.28 8.83
CA ILE A 311 9.98 -2.26 9.88
C ILE A 311 10.46 -3.67 9.48
N ALA A 312 10.38 -4.04 8.19
CA ALA A 312 10.78 -5.36 7.70
C ALA A 312 12.29 -5.60 7.85
N TRP A 313 13.13 -4.67 7.38
CA TRP A 313 14.57 -4.86 7.50
C TRP A 313 15.07 -4.69 8.94
N HIS A 314 14.48 -3.79 9.74
CA HIS A 314 14.85 -3.66 11.16
C HIS A 314 14.45 -4.88 11.97
N ALA A 315 13.35 -5.56 11.64
CA ALA A 315 12.99 -6.80 12.29
C ALA A 315 14.15 -7.81 12.21
N VAL A 316 14.71 -8.01 11.01
CA VAL A 316 15.81 -8.94 10.80
C VAL A 316 17.12 -8.46 11.46
N LYS A 317 17.43 -7.16 11.34
CA LYS A 317 18.60 -6.54 12.02
C LYS A 317 18.53 -6.68 13.54
N PHE A 318 17.38 -6.44 14.16
CA PHE A 318 17.24 -6.53 15.61
C PHE A 318 17.28 -7.98 16.09
N LEU A 319 16.70 -8.94 15.37
CA LEU A 319 16.85 -10.36 15.68
C LEU A 319 18.33 -10.79 15.65
N LYS A 320 19.09 -10.34 14.64
CA LYS A 320 20.54 -10.56 14.55
C LYS A 320 21.28 -9.95 15.75
N ALA A 321 21.01 -8.69 16.09
CA ALA A 321 21.64 -8.00 17.21
C ALA A 321 21.32 -8.63 18.58
N LEU A 322 20.13 -9.23 18.72
CA LEU A 322 19.71 -9.94 19.94
C LEU A 322 20.29 -11.36 20.07
N GLY A 323 21.02 -11.83 19.05
CA GLY A 323 21.55 -13.20 18.97
C GLY A 323 20.45 -14.26 18.81
N LEU A 324 19.28 -13.87 18.28
CA LEU A 324 18.14 -14.76 18.09
C LEU A 324 18.24 -15.41 16.72
N GLN A 325 18.74 -16.64 16.68
CA GLN A 325 18.90 -17.42 15.44
C GLN A 325 17.80 -18.50 15.34
N PRO A 326 16.78 -18.33 14.47
CA PRO A 326 15.68 -19.30 14.31
C PRO A 326 16.09 -20.59 13.59
N ARG A 327 15.20 -21.61 13.56
CA ARG A 327 15.41 -22.86 12.81
C ARG A 327 15.55 -22.58 11.32
N ARG A 328 14.62 -21.81 10.76
CA ARG A 328 14.55 -21.40 9.36
C ARG A 328 15.23 -20.06 9.13
N THR A 329 15.67 -19.81 7.90
CA THR A 329 16.15 -18.48 7.50
C THR A 329 14.99 -17.48 7.48
N ILE A 330 15.24 -16.26 7.99
CA ILE A 330 14.35 -15.12 7.79
C ILE A 330 14.98 -14.24 6.71
N ARG A 331 14.21 -13.95 5.65
CA ARG A 331 14.65 -13.15 4.51
C ARG A 331 13.85 -11.84 4.47
N ALA A 332 14.52 -10.73 4.73
CA ALA A 332 13.97 -9.42 4.41
C ALA A 332 14.06 -9.19 2.91
N ILE A 333 12.96 -8.80 2.28
CA ILE A 333 12.94 -8.38 0.88
C ILE A 333 12.32 -6.99 0.80
N LEU A 334 13.05 -6.05 0.23
CA LEU A 334 12.55 -4.72 -0.10
C LEU A 334 12.30 -4.71 -1.62
N TRP A 335 11.03 -4.78 -2.00
CA TRP A 335 10.59 -4.92 -3.38
C TRP A 335 10.87 -3.67 -4.20
N THR A 336 10.99 -3.83 -5.51
CA THR A 336 11.07 -2.72 -6.47
C THR A 336 9.90 -2.76 -7.45
N GLY A 337 9.36 -1.59 -7.78
CA GLY A 337 8.29 -1.45 -8.78
C GLY A 337 6.97 -2.05 -8.32
N GLU A 338 6.69 -2.04 -7.02
CA GLU A 338 5.35 -2.35 -6.45
C GLU A 338 4.33 -1.41 -7.09
N GLU A 339 4.66 -0.11 -7.05
CA GLU A 339 3.75 1.00 -7.35
C GLU A 339 3.26 0.99 -8.81
N GLN A 340 4.00 0.34 -9.71
CA GLN A 340 3.63 0.20 -11.13
C GLN A 340 3.13 -1.19 -11.50
N GLY A 341 2.80 -2.03 -10.51
CA GLY A 341 2.18 -3.34 -10.69
C GLY A 341 3.05 -4.53 -10.26
N TYR A 342 3.68 -4.46 -9.09
CA TYR A 342 4.37 -5.58 -8.43
C TYR A 342 5.52 -6.18 -9.26
N TRP A 343 6.26 -5.35 -10.00
CA TRP A 343 7.26 -5.82 -10.98
C TRP A 343 8.41 -6.60 -10.33
N GLY A 344 8.85 -6.18 -9.15
CA GLY A 344 9.89 -6.81 -8.35
C GLY A 344 9.44 -8.18 -7.82
N ALA A 345 8.26 -8.25 -7.20
CA ALA A 345 7.67 -9.49 -6.72
C ALA A 345 7.43 -10.50 -7.85
N ARG A 346 6.91 -10.05 -9.00
CA ARG A 346 6.70 -10.91 -10.18
C ARG A 346 8.00 -11.43 -10.79
N SER A 347 9.02 -10.58 -10.90
CA SER A 347 10.34 -11.00 -11.40
C SER A 347 10.97 -12.05 -10.47
N TYR A 348 10.85 -11.83 -9.16
CA TYR A 348 11.35 -12.75 -8.14
C TYR A 348 10.59 -14.08 -8.15
N GLN A 349 9.25 -14.06 -8.22
CA GLN A 349 8.46 -15.28 -8.37
C GLN A 349 8.87 -16.08 -9.61
N ALA A 350 9.06 -15.43 -10.75
CA ALA A 350 9.49 -16.10 -11.97
C ALA A 350 10.84 -16.79 -11.80
N ASN A 351 11.82 -16.10 -11.19
CA ASN A 351 13.17 -16.63 -10.93
C ASN A 351 13.15 -17.82 -9.96
N HIS A 352 12.24 -17.83 -8.99
CA HIS A 352 12.13 -18.85 -7.94
C HIS A 352 11.08 -19.94 -8.23
N SER A 353 10.37 -19.87 -9.37
CA SER A 353 9.22 -20.72 -9.67
C SER A 353 9.47 -22.23 -9.60
N GLN A 354 10.71 -22.67 -9.82
CA GLN A 354 11.09 -24.09 -9.76
C GLN A 354 11.29 -24.61 -8.33
N THR A 355 11.63 -23.72 -7.38
CA THR A 355 11.98 -24.08 -5.99
C THR A 355 11.03 -23.51 -4.96
N GLU A 356 10.17 -22.56 -5.32
CA GLU A 356 9.30 -21.80 -4.41
C GLU A 356 8.47 -22.68 -3.47
N LYS A 357 8.07 -23.88 -3.93
CA LYS A 357 7.32 -24.85 -3.13
C LYS A 357 8.09 -25.29 -1.90
N ASP A 358 9.39 -25.56 -2.04
CA ASP A 358 10.23 -26.05 -0.94
C ASP A 358 10.96 -24.89 -0.25
N GLU A 359 11.21 -23.82 -1.00
CA GLU A 359 11.92 -22.64 -0.55
C GLU A 359 11.09 -21.78 0.41
N PHE A 360 9.83 -21.47 0.10
CA PHE A 360 9.05 -20.53 0.91
C PHE A 360 8.11 -21.24 1.88
N ASN A 361 8.14 -20.80 3.14
CA ASN A 361 7.20 -21.24 4.16
C ASN A 361 6.10 -20.21 4.43
N PHE A 362 6.44 -18.93 4.57
CA PHE A 362 5.51 -17.90 5.01
C PHE A 362 5.95 -16.52 4.52
N PHE A 363 4.99 -15.62 4.27
CA PHE A 363 5.24 -14.24 3.86
C PHE A 363 4.59 -13.24 4.83
N ILE A 364 5.30 -12.19 5.21
CA ILE A 364 4.78 -11.10 6.04
C ILE A 364 5.07 -9.79 5.34
N GLU A 365 4.07 -8.93 5.17
CA GLU A 365 4.20 -7.63 4.51
C GLU A 365 3.53 -6.51 5.30
N SER A 366 4.01 -5.29 5.13
CA SER A 366 3.29 -4.09 5.57
C SER A 366 3.35 -3.09 4.44
N ASP A 367 2.19 -2.75 3.88
CA ASP A 367 2.09 -1.82 2.74
C ASP A 367 0.73 -1.07 2.75
N ILE A 368 0.25 -0.79 3.96
CA ILE A 368 -0.93 0.06 4.16
C ILE A 368 -0.70 1.03 5.33
N GLY A 369 0.55 1.50 5.39
CA GLY A 369 1.11 2.37 6.41
C GLY A 369 1.48 1.64 7.71
N THR A 370 2.23 2.35 8.55
CA THR A 370 2.76 1.84 9.82
C THR A 370 2.22 2.58 11.04
N PHE A 371 0.91 2.86 11.02
CA PHE A 371 0.21 3.49 12.14
C PHE A 371 0.16 2.58 13.39
N THR A 372 -0.49 3.05 14.46
CA THR A 372 -0.65 2.26 15.70
C THR A 372 -1.19 0.86 15.37
N PRO A 373 -0.42 -0.20 15.64
CA PRO A 373 -0.81 -1.55 15.28
C PRO A 373 -1.93 -2.06 16.19
N THR A 374 -2.82 -2.86 15.62
CA THR A 374 -3.91 -3.53 16.34
C THR A 374 -3.85 -5.04 16.22
N GLY A 375 -3.10 -5.57 15.24
CA GLY A 375 -2.81 -6.98 15.11
C GLY A 375 -2.32 -7.35 13.72
N MET A 376 -2.76 -8.49 13.20
CA MET A 376 -2.36 -8.98 11.89
C MET A 376 -3.54 -9.58 11.15
N ASP A 377 -3.54 -9.41 9.84
CA ASP A 377 -4.45 -10.08 8.94
C ASP A 377 -3.79 -11.35 8.40
N PHE A 378 -4.55 -12.20 7.70
CA PHE A 378 -4.04 -13.49 7.26
C PHE A 378 -4.73 -14.03 6.00
N SER A 379 -3.91 -14.66 5.17
CA SER A 379 -4.32 -15.48 4.03
C SER A 379 -3.66 -16.86 4.11
N GLY A 380 -4.45 -17.93 3.95
CA GLY A 380 -3.93 -19.30 4.02
C GLY A 380 -4.99 -20.36 4.31
N THR A 381 -4.54 -21.58 4.63
CA THR A 381 -5.44 -22.69 5.01
C THR A 381 -6.00 -22.48 6.42
N LYS A 382 -7.11 -23.14 6.76
CA LYS A 382 -7.67 -23.09 8.12
C LYS A 382 -6.74 -23.66 9.19
N GLU A 383 -5.93 -24.65 8.84
CA GLU A 383 -4.90 -25.19 9.74
C GLU A 383 -3.79 -24.14 10.01
N ALA A 384 -3.32 -23.46 8.96
CA ALA A 384 -2.34 -22.40 9.08
C ALA A 384 -2.89 -21.18 9.85
N GLU A 385 -4.13 -20.80 9.58
CA GLU A 385 -4.86 -19.75 10.31
C GLU A 385 -4.89 -20.06 11.82
N CYS A 386 -5.16 -21.32 12.16
CA CYS A 386 -5.17 -21.77 13.55
C CYS A 386 -3.84 -21.59 14.27
N ILE A 387 -2.74 -22.01 13.61
CA ILE A 387 -1.39 -21.85 14.15
C ILE A 387 -1.07 -20.35 14.30
N PHE A 388 -1.37 -19.57 13.28
CA PHE A 388 -1.08 -18.14 13.24
C PHE A 388 -1.81 -17.37 14.35
N ARG A 389 -3.10 -17.65 14.57
CA ARG A 389 -3.89 -17.00 15.63
C ARG A 389 -3.36 -17.31 17.03
N GLU A 390 -2.82 -18.50 17.27
CA GLU A 390 -2.18 -18.85 18.54
C GLU A 390 -0.86 -18.10 18.73
N ILE A 391 -0.04 -17.96 17.67
CA ILE A 391 1.19 -17.14 17.69
C ILE A 391 0.84 -15.67 17.98
N LEU A 392 -0.22 -15.16 17.34
CA LEU A 392 -0.67 -13.78 17.48
C LEU A 392 -0.99 -13.40 18.94
N GLN A 393 -1.46 -14.35 19.77
CA GLN A 393 -1.74 -14.11 21.19
C GLN A 393 -0.50 -13.69 21.99
N LEU A 394 0.71 -14.05 21.53
CA LEU A 394 1.96 -13.64 22.17
C LEU A 394 2.16 -12.11 22.13
N LEU A 395 1.46 -11.40 21.24
CA LEU A 395 1.48 -9.95 21.10
C LEU A 395 0.57 -9.21 22.08
N ALA A 396 -0.08 -9.91 23.02
CA ALA A 396 -0.90 -9.29 24.07
C ALA A 396 -0.21 -8.12 24.82
N PRO A 397 1.12 -8.14 25.10
CA PRO A 397 1.79 -7.00 25.73
C PRO A 397 1.80 -5.71 24.89
N LEU A 398 1.57 -5.79 23.57
CA LEU A 398 1.43 -4.64 22.68
C LEU A 398 -0.03 -4.20 22.48
N ASN A 399 -0.99 -4.95 23.02
CA ASN A 399 -2.42 -4.81 22.72
C ASN A 399 -2.70 -4.91 21.20
N ALA A 400 -1.97 -5.80 20.51
CA ALA A 400 -2.01 -5.96 19.06
C ALA A 400 -2.38 -7.41 18.69
N THR A 401 -3.50 -7.91 19.21
CA THR A 401 -3.96 -9.31 19.02
C THR A 401 -5.19 -9.43 18.12
N GLN A 402 -5.64 -8.34 17.50
CA GLN A 402 -6.76 -8.37 16.56
C GLN A 402 -6.39 -9.17 15.31
N PHE A 403 -7.39 -9.83 14.74
CA PHE A 403 -7.22 -10.76 13.64
C PHE A 403 -8.30 -10.56 12.58
N ALA A 404 -7.91 -10.60 11.30
CA ALA A 404 -8.82 -10.58 10.16
C ALA A 404 -8.46 -11.68 9.15
N SER A 405 -9.45 -12.41 8.62
CA SER A 405 -9.30 -13.45 7.59
C SER A 405 -10.66 -13.78 6.92
N PRO A 406 -10.69 -14.13 5.63
CA PRO A 406 -9.59 -14.02 4.67
C PRO A 406 -9.44 -12.58 4.20
N VAL A 407 -8.19 -12.18 3.95
CA VAL A 407 -7.83 -10.89 3.34
C VAL A 407 -6.66 -11.11 2.36
N ASP A 408 -6.25 -10.03 1.70
CA ASP A 408 -5.22 -9.91 0.67
C ASP A 408 -3.83 -10.40 1.17
N GLY A 409 -3.48 -10.12 2.43
CA GLY A 409 -2.20 -10.48 3.05
C GLY A 409 -1.04 -9.54 2.71
N GLY A 410 -1.20 -8.61 1.76
CA GLY A 410 -0.19 -7.64 1.31
C GLY A 410 -0.09 -7.61 -0.22
N PRO A 411 0.15 -6.45 -0.88
CA PRO A 411 0.08 -6.33 -2.33
C PRO A 411 1.18 -7.10 -3.08
N ASP A 412 2.45 -7.00 -2.68
CA ASP A 412 3.54 -7.72 -3.35
C ASP A 412 3.50 -9.21 -3.04
N ILE A 413 3.13 -9.60 -1.81
CA ILE A 413 3.04 -11.02 -1.45
C ILE A 413 1.82 -11.73 -2.05
N SER A 414 0.86 -10.97 -2.61
CA SER A 414 -0.32 -11.52 -3.31
C SER A 414 0.08 -12.46 -4.46
N VAL A 415 1.24 -12.21 -5.07
CA VAL A 415 1.85 -13.07 -6.10
C VAL A 415 2.01 -14.53 -5.62
N TRP A 416 2.12 -14.76 -4.30
CA TRP A 416 2.15 -16.09 -3.69
C TRP A 416 0.86 -16.44 -2.94
N THR A 417 0.27 -15.52 -2.17
CA THR A 417 -0.91 -15.85 -1.34
C THR A 417 -2.12 -16.24 -2.18
N ASP A 418 -2.31 -15.62 -3.36
CA ASP A 418 -3.36 -15.99 -4.32
C ASP A 418 -3.20 -17.42 -4.85
N ARG A 419 -1.97 -17.96 -4.79
CA ARG A 419 -1.60 -19.32 -5.19
C ARG A 419 -1.60 -20.29 -4.02
N GLY A 420 -1.97 -19.87 -2.80
CA GLY A 420 -2.15 -20.76 -1.64
C GLY A 420 -0.94 -20.92 -0.73
N PHE A 421 0.06 -20.03 -0.85
CA PHE A 421 1.07 -19.83 0.20
C PHE A 421 0.45 -19.06 1.38
N PRO A 422 0.82 -19.37 2.63
CA PRO A 422 0.33 -18.62 3.78
C PRO A 422 1.07 -17.27 3.88
N GLY A 423 0.31 -16.21 4.16
CA GLY A 423 0.85 -14.87 4.34
C GLY A 423 0.02 -14.02 5.29
N ALA A 424 0.59 -12.91 5.73
CA ALA A 424 -0.04 -11.98 6.68
C ALA A 424 0.43 -10.54 6.46
N SER A 425 -0.47 -9.60 6.71
CA SER A 425 -0.19 -8.17 6.71
C SER A 425 -0.50 -7.51 8.04
N LEU A 426 0.09 -6.33 8.26
CA LEU A 426 -0.10 -5.54 9.47
C LEU A 426 -1.51 -4.95 9.55
N LEU A 427 -2.29 -5.29 10.59
CA LEU A 427 -3.48 -4.52 10.95
C LEU A 427 -3.09 -3.34 11.83
N ASN A 428 -3.49 -2.15 11.41
CA ASN A 428 -3.18 -0.91 12.10
C ASN A 428 -4.30 0.13 11.90
N LYS A 429 -4.25 1.22 12.68
CA LYS A 429 -5.22 2.33 12.62
C LYS A 429 -4.96 3.24 11.42
N ASN A 430 -5.27 2.74 10.23
CA ASN A 430 -4.97 3.38 8.94
C ASN A 430 -6.11 4.27 8.41
N GLU A 431 -7.01 4.79 9.25
CA GLU A 431 -8.18 5.57 8.79
C GLU A 431 -7.79 6.85 8.01
N LYS A 432 -6.53 7.30 8.18
CA LYS A 432 -5.96 8.47 7.53
C LYS A 432 -4.97 8.14 6.41
N TYR A 433 -4.71 6.87 6.10
CA TYR A 433 -3.72 6.47 5.08
C TYR A 433 -3.98 7.19 3.74
N PHE A 434 -5.22 7.11 3.25
CA PHE A 434 -5.61 7.72 1.99
C PHE A 434 -5.70 9.25 2.01
N TRP A 435 -5.43 9.91 3.14
CA TRP A 435 -5.27 11.37 3.17
C TRP A 435 -3.90 11.79 2.60
N PHE A 436 -2.91 10.90 2.64
CA PHE A 436 -1.51 11.19 2.28
C PHE A 436 -0.98 10.33 1.13
N HIS A 437 -1.44 9.08 1.04
CA HIS A 437 -1.02 8.09 0.05
C HIS A 437 -0.98 8.64 -1.38
N HIS A 438 0.14 8.42 -2.08
CA HIS A 438 0.41 8.92 -3.43
C HIS A 438 0.34 10.44 -3.61
N SER A 439 0.55 11.22 -2.55
CA SER A 439 0.57 12.68 -2.59
C SER A 439 1.90 13.25 -2.10
N ASN A 440 2.11 14.53 -2.36
CA ASN A 440 3.24 15.27 -1.80
C ASN A 440 3.21 15.42 -0.27
N ALA A 441 2.09 15.08 0.38
CA ALA A 441 1.96 15.09 1.83
C ALA A 441 2.52 13.82 2.50
N ASP A 442 2.81 12.77 1.73
CA ASP A 442 3.52 11.59 2.24
C ASP A 442 4.97 11.94 2.59
N THR A 443 5.17 12.16 3.90
CA THR A 443 6.38 12.66 4.53
C THR A 443 6.51 12.10 5.94
N MET A 444 7.69 12.28 6.56
CA MET A 444 7.93 11.87 7.96
C MET A 444 6.96 12.47 8.98
N LEU A 445 6.19 13.52 8.64
CA LEU A 445 5.17 14.08 9.52
C LEU A 445 3.97 13.14 9.73
N VAL A 446 3.79 12.16 8.82
CA VAL A 446 2.75 11.14 8.95
C VAL A 446 3.17 10.05 9.94
N GLU A 447 4.48 9.79 10.06
CA GLU A 447 5.04 8.69 10.85
C GLU A 447 5.15 9.03 12.34
N ASP A 448 4.63 8.12 13.17
CA ASP A 448 4.78 8.16 14.62
C ASP A 448 5.91 7.21 15.07
N PRO A 449 6.93 7.71 15.81
CA PRO A 449 8.07 6.88 16.19
C PRO A 449 7.68 5.72 17.12
N ASP A 450 6.72 5.92 18.04
CA ASP A 450 6.30 4.86 18.96
C ASP A 450 5.47 3.78 18.21
N ALA A 451 4.71 4.16 17.19
CA ALA A 451 4.00 3.22 16.31
C ALA A 451 4.97 2.38 15.50
N LEU A 452 5.96 2.99 14.84
CA LEU A 452 6.99 2.28 14.08
C LEU A 452 7.75 1.26 14.93
N ASP A 453 8.12 1.62 16.17
CA ASP A 453 8.78 0.69 17.09
C ASP A 453 7.88 -0.52 17.42
N LYS A 454 6.58 -0.30 17.64
CA LYS A 454 5.63 -1.39 17.90
C LYS A 454 5.46 -2.28 16.66
N CYS A 455 5.30 -1.70 15.48
CA CYS A 455 5.21 -2.45 14.22
C CYS A 455 6.49 -3.28 13.96
N THR A 456 7.66 -2.69 14.20
CA THR A 456 8.95 -3.40 14.11
C THR A 456 9.02 -4.56 15.11
N ALA A 457 8.55 -4.37 16.35
CA ALA A 457 8.52 -5.43 17.36
C ALA A 457 7.59 -6.58 16.96
N ILE A 458 6.44 -6.28 16.36
CA ILE A 458 5.50 -7.28 15.83
C ILE A 458 6.16 -8.08 14.72
N PHE A 459 6.77 -7.43 13.73
CA PHE A 459 7.44 -8.10 12.61
C PHE A 459 8.58 -8.99 13.09
N ALA A 460 9.41 -8.51 14.01
CA ALA A 460 10.50 -9.28 14.61
C ALA A 460 9.98 -10.50 15.40
N ALA A 461 8.94 -10.32 16.22
CA ALA A 461 8.38 -11.40 17.03
C ALA A 461 7.70 -12.47 16.17
N MET A 462 6.81 -12.07 15.26
CA MET A 462 6.05 -12.98 14.41
C MET A 462 6.99 -13.77 13.48
N SER A 463 7.91 -13.09 12.80
CA SER A 463 8.86 -13.76 11.90
C SER A 463 9.77 -14.73 12.66
N TYR A 464 10.26 -14.35 13.85
CA TYR A 464 11.06 -15.25 14.68
C TYR A 464 10.30 -16.49 15.11
N VAL A 465 9.08 -16.34 15.67
CA VAL A 465 8.30 -17.48 16.15
C VAL A 465 7.96 -18.42 14.99
N ILE A 466 7.46 -17.89 13.87
CA ILE A 466 7.13 -18.69 12.69
C ILE A 466 8.37 -19.42 12.15
N ALA A 467 9.50 -18.71 12.02
CA ALA A 467 10.74 -19.30 11.54
C ALA A 467 11.32 -20.35 12.50
N ASP A 468 11.06 -20.20 13.81
CA ASP A 468 11.57 -21.11 14.83
C ASP A 468 10.68 -22.31 15.12
N LEU A 469 9.41 -22.36 14.71
CA LEU A 469 8.54 -23.52 14.97
C LEU A 469 9.12 -24.86 14.51
N SER A 470 8.84 -25.93 15.27
CA SER A 470 9.23 -27.30 14.92
C SER A 470 8.61 -27.82 13.63
N ILE A 471 7.46 -27.26 13.23
CA ILE A 471 6.74 -27.55 11.99
C ILE A 471 6.86 -26.40 10.99
N GLU A 472 6.63 -26.66 9.72
CA GLU A 472 6.36 -25.62 8.73
C GLU A 472 4.89 -25.22 8.81
N ILE A 473 4.59 -23.93 8.57
CA ILE A 473 3.21 -23.50 8.40
C ILE A 473 2.59 -24.24 7.19
N PRO A 474 1.43 -24.91 7.35
CA PRO A 474 0.77 -25.64 6.27
C PRO A 474 0.42 -24.74 5.08
N LYS A 475 0.60 -25.27 3.88
CA LYS A 475 0.36 -24.56 2.61
C LYS A 475 -0.50 -25.42 1.66
N ASN A 476 -1.31 -24.79 0.82
CA ASN A 476 -2.14 -25.48 -0.17
C ASN A 476 -1.95 -24.86 -1.55
N ILE A 477 -0.76 -25.08 -2.10
CA ILE A 477 -0.30 -24.38 -3.30
C ILE A 477 -1.02 -24.91 -4.55
N LYS A 478 -1.56 -23.98 -5.34
CA LYS A 478 -2.13 -24.21 -6.66
C LYS A 478 -1.11 -23.76 -7.71
N PHE A 479 -0.73 -24.68 -8.59
CA PHE A 479 0.18 -24.41 -9.72
C PHE A 479 -0.60 -24.20 -11.00
#